data_AF-A0A9D8LZ28-F1
#
_entry.id   AF-A0A9D8LZ28-F1
#
_cell.length_a   1.000
_cell.length_b   1.000
_cell.length_c   1.000
_cell.angle_alpha   90.00
_cell.angle_beta   90.00
_cell.angle_gamma   90.00
#
_symmetry.space_group_name_H-M   'P 1'
#
loop_
_entity.id
_entity.type
_entity.pdbx_description
1 polymer ?
#
loop_
_entity_poly.entity_id
_entity_poly.type
_entity_poly.pdbx_seq_one_letter_code
_entity_poly.pdbx_strand_id
1 'polypeptide(L)'
;MATLVGVDVGGTFTDFVAADELGARFEFKVRSTPAAPAQAVLEGFGRLFAEGIDPAAISLFAHGTTVALNTLLQRSGARVGLITTRGFRDVLALRRLRLTGAPGFHVRRPEPLVARRDVREVGGRLLA
;
A
#
# COMPACT_ATOMS: atom_id res chain seq x y z
N MET A 1 31.08 -5.78 -2.21
CA MET A 1 30.32 -5.41 -3.43
C MET A 1 28.91 -5.06 -2.99
N ALA A 2 28.32 -4.01 -3.55
CA ALA A 2 27.00 -3.54 -3.12
C ALA A 2 25.90 -4.48 -3.63
N THR A 3 25.02 -4.93 -2.75
CA THR A 3 23.86 -5.76 -3.07
C THR A 3 22.58 -4.95 -2.95
N LEU A 4 21.74 -5.05 -3.97
CA LEU A 4 20.39 -4.49 -4.02
C LEU A 4 19.40 -5.61 -3.72
N VAL A 5 18.50 -5.39 -2.76
CA VAL A 5 17.44 -6.34 -2.42
C VAL A 5 16.09 -5.72 -2.73
N GLY A 6 15.31 -6.39 -3.57
CA GLY A 6 13.92 -6.08 -3.86
C GLY A 6 12.99 -7.11 -3.25
N VAL A 7 11.90 -6.64 -2.64
CA VAL A 7 10.84 -7.50 -2.11
C VAL A 7 9.49 -7.00 -2.61
N ASP A 8 8.62 -7.90 -3.05
CA ASP A 8 7.21 -7.61 -3.31
C ASP A 8 6.31 -8.48 -2.43
N VAL A 9 5.64 -7.84 -1.46
CA VAL A 9 4.72 -8.51 -0.55
C VAL A 9 3.33 -8.61 -1.21
N GLY A 10 3.05 -9.78 -1.77
CA GLY A 10 1.77 -10.15 -2.36
C GLY A 10 0.82 -10.88 -1.39
N GLY A 11 -0.34 -11.29 -1.92
CA GLY A 11 -1.36 -12.01 -1.15
C GLY A 11 -0.99 -13.46 -0.82
N THR A 12 -0.44 -14.19 -1.80
CA THR A 12 -0.09 -15.62 -1.63
C THR A 12 1.40 -15.82 -1.35
N PHE A 13 2.24 -15.07 -2.04
CA PHE A 13 3.70 -15.13 -1.92
C PHE A 13 4.28 -13.73 -1.73
N THR A 14 5.41 -13.71 -1.04
CA THR A 14 6.33 -12.58 -0.98
C THR A 14 7.52 -12.92 -1.86
N ASP A 15 7.71 -12.16 -2.92
CA ASP A 15 8.75 -12.36 -3.91
C ASP A 15 10.03 -11.64 -3.47
N PHE A 16 11.17 -12.32 -3.58
CA PHE A 16 12.49 -11.78 -3.23
C PHE A 16 13.41 -11.83 -4.45
N VAL A 17 14.14 -10.74 -4.67
CA VAL A 17 15.24 -10.67 -5.63
C VAL A 17 16.42 -9.99 -4.97
N ALA A 18 17.60 -10.60 -5.03
CA ALA A 18 18.86 -9.98 -4.65
C ALA A 18 19.81 -9.96 -5.83
N ALA A 19 20.34 -8.78 -6.12
CA ALA A 19 21.23 -8.54 -7.24
C ALA A 19 22.45 -7.73 -6.81
N ASP A 20 23.58 -7.93 -7.47
CA ASP A 20 24.75 -7.07 -7.36
C ASP A 20 25.14 -6.52 -8.74
N GLU A 21 26.32 -5.93 -8.86
CA GLU A 21 26.84 -5.36 -10.11
C GLU A 21 26.97 -6.40 -11.25
N LEU A 22 26.97 -7.70 -10.94
CA LEU A 22 27.01 -8.79 -11.92
C LEU A 22 25.62 -9.29 -12.34
N GLY A 23 24.54 -8.80 -11.71
CA GLY A 23 23.15 -9.17 -12.00
C GLY A 23 22.43 -9.83 -10.82
N ALA A 24 21.26 -10.42 -11.07
CA ALA A 24 20.49 -11.14 -10.05
C ALA A 24 21.22 -12.42 -9.64
N ARG A 25 21.48 -12.56 -8.34
CA ARG A 25 22.14 -13.73 -7.76
C ARG A 25 21.17 -14.70 -7.12
N PHE A 26 20.04 -14.19 -6.61
CA PHE A 26 19.05 -15.00 -5.91
C PHE A 26 17.65 -14.48 -6.18
N GLU A 27 16.76 -15.40 -6.58
CA GLU A 27 15.33 -15.17 -6.71
C GLU A 27 14.57 -16.31 -6.04
N PHE A 28 13.63 -16.00 -5.17
CA PHE A 28 12.79 -17.01 -4.53
C PHE A 28 11.50 -16.40 -4.01
N LYS A 29 10.61 -17.30 -3.57
CA LYS A 29 9.33 -16.94 -2.97
C LYS A 29 9.24 -17.46 -1.56
N VAL A 30 8.71 -16.62 -0.67
CA VAL A 30 8.28 -17.01 0.66
C VAL A 30 6.75 -17.00 0.68
N ARG A 31 6.13 -17.93 1.41
CA ARG A 31 4.67 -17.91 1.57
C ARG A 31 4.27 -16.66 2.37
N SER A 32 3.34 -15.86 1.86
CA SER A 32 2.89 -14.66 2.57
C SER A 32 2.20 -15.01 3.88
N THR A 33 2.34 -14.12 4.86
CA THR A 33 1.66 -14.20 6.16
C THR A 33 0.72 -12.99 6.31
N PRO A 34 -0.53 -13.03 5.80
CA PRO A 34 -1.38 -11.85 5.73
C PRO A 34 -1.64 -11.15 7.07
N ALA A 35 -1.72 -11.92 8.15
CA ALA A 35 -1.89 -11.39 9.51
C ALA A 35 -0.63 -10.71 10.07
N ALA A 36 0.55 -11.05 9.53
CA ALA A 36 1.84 -10.50 9.96
C ALA A 36 2.82 -10.44 8.78
N PRO A 37 2.63 -9.55 7.79
CA PRO A 37 3.41 -9.55 6.55
C PRO A 37 4.92 -9.40 6.76
N ALA A 38 5.32 -8.73 7.85
CA ALA A 38 6.72 -8.60 8.25
C ALA A 38 7.41 -9.96 8.48
N GLN A 39 6.69 -11.01 8.92
CA GLN A 39 7.27 -12.32 9.15
C GLN A 39 7.78 -12.97 7.86
N ALA A 40 7.01 -12.89 6.77
CA ALA A 40 7.44 -13.40 5.47
C ALA A 40 8.67 -12.65 4.94
N VAL A 41 8.77 -11.34 5.24
CA VAL A 41 9.93 -10.53 4.87
C VAL A 41 11.17 -10.95 5.69
N LEU A 42 11.02 -11.10 7.00
CA LEU A 42 12.12 -11.53 7.87
C LEU A 42 12.60 -12.95 7.55
N GLU A 43 11.69 -13.87 7.23
CA GLU A 43 12.04 -15.21 6.76
C GLU A 43 12.85 -15.15 5.46
N GLY A 44 12.45 -14.32 4.50
CA GLY A 44 13.18 -14.17 3.25
C GLY A 44 14.59 -13.60 3.45
N PHE A 45 14.78 -12.62 4.33
CA PHE A 45 16.12 -12.16 4.71
C PHE A 45 16.95 -13.27 5.36
N GLY A 46 16.34 -14.08 6.24
CA GLY A 46 17.01 -15.26 6.81
C GLY A 46 17.52 -16.22 5.75
N ARG A 47 16.74 -16.46 4.69
CA ARG A 47 17.17 -17.27 3.54
C ARG A 47 18.31 -16.62 2.77
N LEU A 48 18.23 -15.33 2.45
CA LEU A 48 19.32 -14.60 1.76
C LEU A 48 20.65 -14.68 2.54
N PHE A 49 20.61 -14.56 3.87
CA PHE A 49 21.80 -14.64 4.70
C PHE A 49 22.36 -16.06 4.77
N ALA A 50 21.50 -17.08 4.79
CA ALA A 50 21.91 -18.48 4.72
C ALA A 50 22.57 -18.84 3.36
N GLU A 51 22.17 -18.16 2.28
CA GLU A 51 22.80 -18.24 0.95
C GLU A 51 24.12 -17.45 0.85
N GLY A 52 24.56 -16.81 1.94
CA GLY A 52 25.86 -16.14 2.05
C GLY A 52 25.86 -14.66 1.64
N ILE A 53 24.69 -14.02 1.48
CA ILE A 53 24.63 -12.57 1.33
C ILE A 53 24.97 -11.92 2.66
N ASP A 54 26.04 -11.12 2.68
CA ASP A 54 26.41 -10.30 3.84
C ASP A 54 25.39 -9.16 4.04
N PRO A 55 24.72 -9.07 5.21
CA PRO A 55 23.82 -7.97 5.52
C PRO A 55 24.47 -6.58 5.35
N ALA A 56 25.78 -6.46 5.65
CA ALA A 56 26.51 -5.20 5.52
C ALA A 56 26.78 -4.81 4.06
N ALA A 57 26.66 -5.75 3.12
CA ALA A 57 26.77 -5.50 1.70
C ALA A 57 25.48 -4.96 1.07
N ILE A 58 24.34 -5.04 1.77
CA ILE A 58 23.05 -4.54 1.27
C ILE A 58 23.05 -3.02 1.29
N SER A 59 23.18 -2.41 0.11
CA SER A 59 23.23 -0.95 -0.05
C SER A 59 21.86 -0.31 -0.28
N LEU A 60 20.89 -1.10 -0.75
CA LEU A 60 19.53 -0.67 -1.01
C LEU A 60 18.55 -1.80 -0.71
N PHE A 61 17.47 -1.45 -0.02
CA PHE A 61 16.30 -2.30 0.14
C PHE A 61 15.07 -1.62 -0.48
N ALA A 62 14.54 -2.21 -1.54
CA ALA A 62 13.30 -1.78 -2.18
C ALA A 62 12.14 -2.66 -1.71
N HIS A 63 11.15 -2.03 -1.06
CA HIS A 63 9.96 -2.71 -0.53
C HIS A 63 8.72 -2.34 -1.34
N GLY A 64 8.26 -3.27 -2.16
CA GLY A 64 6.96 -3.28 -2.80
C GLY A 64 5.93 -4.04 -1.95
N THR A 65 4.70 -3.56 -1.94
CA THR A 65 3.60 -4.29 -1.30
C THR A 65 2.26 -3.96 -1.92
N THR A 66 1.40 -4.97 -2.01
CA THR A 66 0.00 -4.82 -2.42
C THR A 66 -0.96 -4.70 -1.24
N VAL A 67 -0.47 -4.75 0.02
CA VAL A 67 -1.32 -4.73 1.22
C VAL A 67 -2.20 -3.48 1.25
N ALA A 68 -1.65 -2.30 1.01
CA ALA A 68 -2.40 -1.04 1.06
C ALA A 68 -3.54 -1.00 0.02
N LEU A 69 -3.27 -1.44 -1.21
CA LEU A 69 -4.27 -1.49 -2.27
C LEU A 69 -5.39 -2.49 -1.93
N ASN A 70 -5.02 -3.68 -1.44
CA ASN A 70 -5.98 -4.70 -1.03
C ASN A 70 -6.84 -4.22 0.16
N THR A 71 -6.24 -3.53 1.14
CA THR A 71 -6.99 -2.90 2.24
C THR A 71 -8.03 -1.91 1.73
N LEU A 72 -7.69 -1.12 0.70
CA LEU A 72 -8.62 -0.17 0.08
C LEU A 72 -9.76 -0.88 -0.68
N LEU A 73 -9.41 -1.87 -1.52
CA LEU A 73 -10.37 -2.61 -2.34
C LEU A 73 -11.35 -3.43 -1.47
N GLN A 74 -10.84 -4.08 -0.42
CA GLN A 74 -11.62 -4.92 0.49
C GLN A 74 -12.30 -4.12 1.61
N ARG A 75 -11.98 -2.83 1.75
CA ARG A 75 -12.45 -1.97 2.86
C ARG A 75 -12.18 -2.56 4.25
N SER A 76 -11.06 -3.26 4.40
CA SER A 76 -10.64 -3.91 5.66
C SER A 76 -9.78 -3.02 6.55
N GLY A 77 -9.66 -1.73 6.21
CA GLY A 77 -8.92 -0.75 6.99
C GLY A 77 -9.62 -0.36 8.30
N ALA A 78 -8.95 0.48 9.10
CA ALA A 78 -9.51 1.01 10.33
C ALA A 78 -10.75 1.88 10.06
N ARG A 79 -11.64 1.97 11.06
CA ARG A 79 -12.74 2.95 11.05
C ARG A 79 -12.15 4.35 11.22
N VAL A 80 -12.33 5.20 10.21
CA VAL A 80 -11.81 6.58 10.22
C VAL A 80 -12.94 7.60 10.19
N GLY A 81 -12.67 8.81 10.69
CA GLY A 81 -13.53 9.98 10.57
C GLY A 81 -12.86 11.05 9.71
N LEU A 82 -13.65 11.96 9.15
CA LEU A 82 -13.15 13.10 8.37
C LEU A 82 -13.57 14.40 9.03
N ILE A 83 -12.62 15.31 9.20
CA ILE A 83 -12.90 16.69 9.61
C ILE A 83 -12.83 17.59 8.38
N THR A 84 -13.88 18.35 8.12
CA THR A 84 -13.96 19.31 7.02
C THR A 84 -14.24 20.71 7.54
N THR A 85 -14.02 21.72 6.71
CA THR A 85 -14.57 23.06 6.94
C THR A 85 -16.11 23.03 6.88
N ARG A 86 -16.75 23.94 7.60
CA ARG A 86 -18.21 24.12 7.57
C ARG A 86 -18.70 24.38 6.15
N GLY A 87 -19.72 23.64 5.73
CA GLY A 87 -20.28 23.64 4.37
C GLY A 87 -19.70 22.54 3.46
N PHE A 88 -18.70 21.77 3.91
CA PHE A 88 -18.00 20.76 3.10
C PHE A 88 -18.21 19.32 3.58
N ARG A 89 -19.16 19.08 4.50
CA ARG A 89 -19.48 17.74 5.01
C ARG A 89 -19.66 16.67 3.94
N ASP A 90 -20.19 17.06 2.79
CA ASP A 90 -20.58 16.14 1.71
C ASP A 90 -19.51 15.98 0.61
N VAL A 91 -18.30 16.49 0.81
CA VAL A 91 -17.23 16.48 -0.21
C VAL A 91 -16.92 15.07 -0.77
N LEU A 92 -16.88 14.04 0.09
CA LEU A 92 -16.64 12.64 -0.33
C LEU A 92 -17.84 11.99 -1.04
N ALA A 93 -19.06 12.48 -0.79
CA ALA A 93 -20.26 12.02 -1.47
C ALA A 93 -20.41 12.70 -2.84
N LEU A 94 -20.07 13.99 -2.92
CA LEU A 94 -20.12 14.79 -4.15
C LEU A 94 -19.08 14.35 -5.17
N ARG A 95 -17.87 13.97 -4.72
CA ARG A 95 -16.79 13.43 -5.57
C ARG A 95 -16.53 14.29 -6.80
N ARG A 96 -16.00 15.48 -6.57
CA ARG A 96 -15.44 16.31 -7.65
C ARG A 96 -14.15 15.69 -8.20
N LEU A 97 -14.27 14.49 -8.76
CA LEU A 97 -13.23 13.82 -9.53
C LEU A 97 -13.42 14.18 -10.99
N ARG A 98 -12.32 14.47 -11.68
CA ARG A 98 -12.30 14.48 -13.15
C ARG A 98 -12.24 13.04 -13.62
N LEU A 99 -13.40 12.41 -13.80
CA LEU A 99 -13.47 11.13 -14.50
C LEU A 99 -13.23 11.40 -15.99
N THR A 100 -12.34 10.62 -16.61
CA THR A 100 -12.17 10.65 -18.07
C THR A 100 -13.40 9.99 -18.70
N GLY A 101 -14.22 10.78 -19.38
CA GLY A 101 -15.50 10.34 -19.96
C GLY A 101 -16.69 10.53 -19.01
N ALA A 102 -17.89 10.70 -19.59
CA ALA A 102 -19.11 10.81 -18.82
C ALA A 102 -19.55 9.40 -18.36
N PRO A 103 -19.57 9.09 -17.05
CA PRO A 103 -20.24 7.89 -16.60
C PRO A 103 -21.71 8.01 -17.03
N GLY A 104 -22.23 6.98 -17.71
CA GLY A 104 -23.63 6.96 -18.13
C GLY A 104 -24.58 7.23 -16.94
N PHE A 105 -25.78 7.74 -17.23
CA PHE A 105 -26.74 8.17 -16.19
C PHE A 105 -27.07 7.09 -15.14
N HIS A 106 -26.90 5.81 -15.49
CA HIS A 106 -27.18 4.66 -14.63
C HIS A 106 -25.96 4.11 -13.87
N VAL A 107 -24.81 4.79 -13.89
CA VAL A 107 -23.62 4.33 -13.18
C VAL A 107 -23.84 4.35 -11.67
N ARG A 108 -23.70 3.17 -11.06
CA ARG A 108 -23.59 3.05 -9.61
C ARG A 108 -22.26 3.64 -9.16
N ARG A 109 -22.33 4.70 -8.37
CA ARG A 109 -21.16 5.30 -7.74
C ARG A 109 -20.69 4.36 -6.61
N PRO A 110 -19.37 4.20 -6.39
CA PRO A 110 -18.88 3.46 -5.21
C PRO A 110 -19.40 4.09 -3.92
N GLU A 111 -19.26 3.48 -2.76
CA GLU A 111 -19.57 4.15 -1.49
C GLU A 111 -18.38 5.00 -1.03
N PRO A 112 -18.55 6.12 -0.29
CA PRO A 112 -17.40 6.82 0.27
C PRO A 112 -16.59 5.94 1.23
N LEU A 113 -15.31 6.24 1.43
CA LEU A 113 -14.49 5.54 2.42
C LEU A 113 -14.91 5.88 3.86
N VAL A 114 -15.40 7.10 4.07
CA VAL A 114 -15.91 7.58 5.36
C VAL A 114 -17.41 7.77 5.26
N ALA A 115 -18.16 7.13 6.16
CA ALA A 115 -19.60 7.32 6.20
C ALA A 115 -19.93 8.77 6.60
N ARG A 116 -20.99 9.35 6.02
CA ARG A 116 -21.39 10.74 6.29
C ARG A 116 -21.62 11.05 7.77
N ARG A 117 -22.05 10.06 8.56
CA ARG A 117 -22.23 10.17 10.02
C ARG A 117 -20.91 10.34 10.79
N ASP A 118 -19.79 9.94 10.19
CA ASP A 118 -18.43 10.01 10.74
C ASP A 118 -17.65 11.24 10.20
N VAL A 119 -18.33 12.12 9.46
CA VAL A 119 -17.80 13.43 9.04
C VAL A 119 -18.23 14.51 10.03
N ARG A 120 -17.29 15.34 10.47
CA ARG A 120 -17.49 16.46 11.37
C ARG A 120 -16.99 17.76 10.74
N GLU A 121 -17.70 18.85 11.03
CA GLU A 121 -17.37 20.16 10.49
C GLU A 121 -16.77 21.06 11.57
N VAL A 122 -15.75 21.81 11.20
CA VAL A 122 -15.15 22.85 12.04
C VAL A 122 -15.26 24.21 11.35
N GLY A 123 -15.25 25.28 12.16
CA GLY A 123 -15.16 26.64 11.66
C GLY A 123 -13.78 26.93 11.06
N GLY A 124 -13.68 28.03 10.32
CA GLY A 124 -12.44 28.49 9.70
C GLY A 124 -12.48 28.43 8.18
N ARG A 125 -11.84 29.41 7.55
CA ARG A 125 -11.60 29.47 6.12
C ARG A 125 -10.26 30.14 5.90
N LEU A 126 -9.41 29.51 5.09
CA LEU A 126 -8.20 30.13 4.58
C LEU A 126 -8.52 30.66 3.18
N LEU A 127 -8.12 31.90 2.92
CA LEU A 127 -8.06 32.41 1.55
C LEU A 127 -6.82 31.82 0.89
N ALA A 128 -6.93 31.52 -0.41
CA ALA A 128 -5.82 31.05 -1.22
C ALA A 128 -4.84 32.19 -1.51
#